data_AF-A0A167FGC2-F1
#
_entry.id   AF-A0A167FGC2-F1
#
_cell.length_a   1.000
_cell.length_b   1.000
_cell.length_c   1.000
_cell.angle_alpha   90.00
_cell.angle_beta   90.00
_cell.angle_gamma   90.00
#
_symmetry.space_group_name_H-M   'P 1'
#
loop_
_entity.id
_entity.type
_entity.pdbx_description
1 polymer ?
#
loop_
_entity_poly.entity_id
_entity_poly.type
_entity_poly.pdbx_seq_one_letter_code
_entity_poly.pdbx_strand_id
1 'polypeptide(L)'
;LFTVFNIMQRRKALLHTSLRVRKASFEEVASDLSSVSLDALDGMVRHALQHERAPIRKPEERQAEKLLREVNAITKHVPASAASRAELRSQLRGMMNVLGLPSFYITLNMADVYSPAVRVLSGEAVDVDALLPLNPPSYWDQALLVAQNPCVSARFFDTYMQSFL
;
A
#
# COMPACT_ATOMS: atom_id res chain seq x y z
N LEU A 1 -19.87 -1.33 7.34
CA LEU A 1 -19.42 -1.17 5.94
C LEU A 1 -18.50 -2.33 5.47
N PHE A 2 -17.46 -2.68 6.22
CA PHE A 2 -16.48 -3.73 5.86
C PHE A 2 -17.09 -5.14 5.63
N THR A 3 -18.07 -5.55 6.45
CA THR A 3 -18.72 -6.87 6.33
C THR A 3 -19.44 -7.06 5.00
N VAL A 4 -20.21 -6.06 4.57
CA VAL A 4 -20.93 -6.06 3.29
C VAL A 4 -19.95 -6.13 2.12
N PHE A 5 -18.85 -5.35 2.18
CA PHE A 5 -17.82 -5.37 1.15
C PHE A 5 -17.16 -6.76 1.02
N ASN A 6 -16.83 -7.41 2.14
CA ASN A 6 -16.30 -8.78 2.11
C ASN A 6 -17.28 -9.79 1.52
N ILE A 7 -18.58 -9.67 1.82
CA ILE A 7 -19.61 -10.54 1.23
C ILE A 7 -19.63 -10.34 -0.29
N MET A 8 -19.57 -9.09 -0.77
CA MET A 8 -19.53 -8.79 -2.21
C MET A 8 -18.26 -9.33 -2.87
N GLN A 9 -17.09 -9.19 -2.24
CA GLN A 9 -15.84 -9.75 -2.74
C GLN A 9 -15.91 -11.27 -2.85
N ARG A 10 -16.38 -11.97 -1.80
CA ARG A 10 -16.54 -13.43 -1.81
C ARG A 10 -17.52 -13.88 -2.89
N ARG A 11 -18.67 -13.21 -3.04
CA ARG A 11 -19.64 -13.52 -4.11
C ARG A 11 -19.02 -13.38 -5.49
N LYS A 12 -18.27 -12.30 -5.75
CA LYS A 12 -17.58 -12.11 -7.04
C LYS A 12 -16.50 -13.17 -7.26
N ALA A 13 -15.68 -13.46 -6.25
CA ALA A 13 -14.67 -14.51 -6.34
C ALA A 13 -15.31 -15.86 -6.70
N LEU A 14 -16.34 -16.27 -5.97
CA LEU A 14 -17.06 -17.53 -6.23
C LEU A 14 -17.69 -17.56 -7.63
N LEU A 15 -18.35 -16.48 -8.05
CA LEU A 15 -18.95 -16.39 -9.38
C LEU A 15 -17.88 -16.55 -10.48
N HIS A 16 -16.80 -15.78 -10.42
CA HIS A 16 -15.75 -15.83 -11.43
C HIS A 16 -15.00 -17.17 -11.43
N THR A 17 -14.80 -17.78 -10.26
CA THR A 17 -14.26 -19.14 -10.17
C THR A 17 -15.22 -20.14 -10.82
N SER A 18 -16.53 -20.08 -10.54
CA SER A 18 -17.50 -21.01 -11.12
C SER A 18 -17.64 -20.90 -12.63
N LEU A 19 -17.45 -19.70 -13.19
CA LEU A 19 -17.50 -19.47 -14.64
C LEU A 19 -16.24 -19.96 -15.35
N ARG A 20 -15.08 -19.95 -14.66
CA ARG A 20 -13.77 -20.20 -15.26
C ARG A 20 -13.25 -21.61 -15.02
N VAL A 21 -13.51 -22.17 -13.84
CA VAL A 21 -13.15 -23.54 -13.47
C VAL A 21 -14.34 -24.44 -13.75
N ARG A 22 -14.34 -25.11 -14.91
CA ARG A 22 -15.31 -26.19 -15.18
C ARG A 22 -15.06 -27.33 -14.19
N LYS A 23 -16.12 -28.06 -13.79
CA LYS A 23 -16.03 -29.17 -12.83
C LYS A 23 -14.94 -30.20 -13.17
N ALA A 24 -14.67 -30.41 -14.46
CA ALA A 24 -13.63 -31.32 -14.95
C ALA A 24 -12.18 -30.87 -14.68
N SER A 25 -11.91 -29.55 -14.61
CA SER A 25 -10.57 -29.02 -14.36
C SER A 25 -10.30 -28.73 -12.88
N PHE A 26 -11.31 -28.90 -12.02
CA PHE A 26 -11.19 -28.58 -10.60
C PHE A 26 -10.23 -29.53 -9.87
N GLU A 27 -10.30 -30.84 -10.14
CA GLU A 27 -9.42 -31.83 -9.52
C GLU A 27 -7.96 -31.62 -9.90
N GLU A 28 -7.70 -31.30 -11.17
CA GLU A 28 -6.36 -30.99 -11.67
C GLU A 28 -5.78 -29.75 -10.98
N VAL A 29 -6.55 -28.64 -10.95
CA VAL A 29 -6.10 -27.39 -10.30
C VAL A 29 -5.92 -27.57 -8.80
N ALA A 30 -6.78 -28.36 -8.13
CA ALA A 30 -6.63 -28.65 -6.71
C ALA A 30 -5.39 -29.49 -6.41
N SER A 31 -5.10 -30.48 -7.25
CA SER A 31 -3.88 -31.28 -7.19
C SER A 31 -2.64 -30.41 -7.42
N ASP A 32 -2.65 -29.58 -8.47
CA ASP A 32 -1.57 -28.64 -8.78
C ASP A 32 -1.30 -27.70 -7.59
N LEU A 33 -2.35 -27.13 -7.01
CA LEU A 33 -2.24 -26.20 -5.87
C LEU A 33 -1.69 -26.89 -4.61
N SER A 34 -1.98 -28.19 -4.44
CA SER A 34 -1.44 -28.99 -3.34
C SER A 34 0.01 -29.43 -3.59
N SER A 35 0.43 -29.49 -4.85
CA SER A 35 1.79 -29.89 -5.25
C SER A 35 2.82 -28.76 -5.19
N VAL A 36 2.38 -27.52 -4.98
CA VAL A 36 3.28 -26.36 -4.88
C VAL A 36 4.14 -26.46 -3.61
N SER A 37 5.46 -26.58 -3.80
CA SER A 37 6.43 -26.60 -2.71
C SER A 37 6.67 -25.17 -2.16
N LEU A 38 6.93 -25.07 -0.86
CA LEU A 38 7.35 -23.81 -0.22
C LEU A 38 8.68 -23.31 -0.82
N ASP A 39 9.60 -24.23 -1.14
CA ASP A 39 10.88 -23.90 -1.76
C ASP A 39 10.73 -23.24 -3.14
N ALA A 40 9.75 -23.66 -3.95
CA ALA A 40 9.44 -23.03 -5.21
C ALA A 40 8.89 -21.60 -5.02
N LEU A 41 8.06 -21.37 -4.00
CA LEU A 41 7.57 -20.03 -3.69
C LEU A 41 8.69 -19.10 -3.20
N ASP A 42 9.57 -19.60 -2.33
CA ASP A 42 10.74 -18.85 -1.85
C ASP A 42 11.69 -18.49 -3.00
N GLY A 43 11.92 -19.41 -3.93
CA GLY A 43 12.67 -19.15 -5.16
C GLY A 43 12.04 -18.03 -5.98
N MET A 44 10.72 -18.11 -6.24
CA MET A 44 9.99 -17.06 -6.95
C MET A 44 10.07 -15.69 -6.28
N VAL A 45 9.99 -15.62 -4.95
CA VAL A 45 10.12 -14.37 -4.18
C VAL A 45 11.52 -13.79 -4.31
N ARG A 46 12.57 -14.60 -4.18
CA ARG A 46 13.97 -14.15 -4.34
C ARG A 46 14.21 -13.55 -5.72
N HIS A 47 13.75 -14.23 -6.77
CA HIS A 47 13.86 -13.71 -8.13
C HIS A 47 13.07 -12.41 -8.34
N ALA A 48 11.90 -12.28 -7.71
CA ALA A 48 11.10 -11.05 -7.76
C ALA A 48 11.80 -9.87 -7.05
N LEU A 49 12.47 -10.12 -5.93
CA LEU A 49 13.25 -9.11 -5.18
C LEU A 49 14.51 -8.67 -5.93
N GLN A 50 15.13 -9.56 -6.70
CA GLN A 50 16.32 -9.28 -7.50
C GLN A 50 16.03 -8.54 -8.81
N HIS A 51 14.75 -8.23 -9.10
CA HIS A 51 14.30 -7.58 -10.35
C HIS A 51 14.76 -8.28 -11.63
N GLU A 52 14.99 -9.60 -11.57
CA GLU A 52 15.37 -10.37 -12.75
C GLU A 52 14.18 -10.45 -13.72
N ARG A 53 14.35 -9.92 -14.93
CA ARG A 53 13.28 -9.91 -15.95
C ARG A 53 12.96 -11.31 -16.50
N ALA A 54 13.92 -12.24 -16.43
CA ALA A 54 13.79 -13.61 -16.90
C ALA A 54 14.69 -14.55 -16.08
N PRO A 55 14.34 -14.83 -14.81
CA PRO A 55 15.10 -15.79 -14.01
C PRO A 55 15.05 -17.18 -14.65
N ILE A 56 16.16 -17.92 -14.58
CA ILE A 56 16.18 -19.34 -14.96
C ILE A 56 15.41 -20.10 -13.89
N ARG A 57 14.14 -20.37 -14.19
CA ARG A 57 13.21 -21.02 -13.24
C ARG A 57 13.32 -22.53 -13.28
N LYS A 58 13.32 -23.12 -12.07
CA LYS A 58 13.11 -24.57 -11.88
C LYS A 58 11.73 -24.98 -12.41
N PRO A 59 11.55 -26.25 -12.82
CA PRO A 59 10.25 -26.72 -13.32
C PRO A 59 9.10 -26.50 -12.31
N GLU A 60 9.35 -26.68 -11.02
CA GLU A 60 8.38 -26.43 -9.94
C GLU A 60 7.96 -24.95 -9.85
N GLU A 61 8.92 -24.02 -9.98
CA GLU A 61 8.64 -22.58 -9.99
C GLU A 61 7.80 -22.17 -11.21
N ARG A 62 8.02 -22.81 -12.37
CA ARG A 62 7.20 -22.57 -13.57
C ARG A 62 5.76 -23.04 -13.37
N GLN A 63 5.56 -24.18 -12.71
CA GLN A 63 4.21 -24.68 -12.39
C GLN A 63 3.51 -23.76 -11.39
N ALA A 64 4.20 -23.35 -10.31
CA ALA A 64 3.67 -22.40 -9.34
C ALA A 64 3.33 -21.04 -9.99
N GLU A 65 4.15 -20.55 -10.92
CA GLU A 65 3.85 -19.34 -11.67
C GLU A 65 2.63 -19.50 -12.59
N LYS A 66 2.50 -20.62 -13.30
CA LYS A 66 1.33 -20.91 -14.14
C LYS A 66 0.06 -20.85 -13.29
N LEU A 67 0.07 -21.52 -12.14
CA LEU A 67 -1.05 -21.50 -11.19
C LEU A 67 -1.35 -20.09 -10.70
N LEU A 68 -0.32 -19.30 -10.35
CA LEU A 68 -0.48 -17.90 -9.94
C LEU A 68 -1.12 -17.04 -11.04
N ARG A 69 -0.77 -17.28 -12.32
CA ARG A 69 -1.41 -16.58 -13.45
C ARG A 69 -2.89 -16.95 -13.58
N GLU A 70 -3.25 -18.21 -13.39
CA GLU A 70 -4.65 -18.67 -13.41
C GLU A 70 -5.46 -18.02 -12.28
N VAL A 71 -4.92 -18.02 -11.05
CA VAL A 71 -5.53 -17.35 -9.89
C VAL A 71 -5.67 -15.84 -10.14
N ASN A 72 -4.64 -15.18 -10.68
CA ASN A 72 -4.69 -13.77 -11.01
C ASN A 72 -5.76 -13.47 -12.08
N ALA A 73 -5.95 -14.35 -13.04
CA ALA A 73 -6.95 -14.17 -14.09
C ALA A 73 -8.40 -14.25 -13.56
N ILE A 74 -8.64 -15.00 -12.48
CA ILE A 74 -9.93 -15.02 -11.77
C ILE A 74 -10.07 -13.76 -10.90
N THR A 75 -9.06 -13.49 -10.08
CA THR A 75 -9.11 -12.42 -9.07
C THR A 75 -9.10 -11.03 -9.69
N LYS A 76 -8.67 -10.86 -10.94
CA LYS A 76 -8.75 -9.62 -11.71
C LYS A 76 -10.14 -8.95 -11.65
N HIS A 77 -11.21 -9.75 -11.63
CA HIS A 77 -12.58 -9.27 -11.58
C HIS A 77 -13.12 -9.09 -10.14
N VAL A 78 -12.34 -9.46 -9.13
CA VAL A 78 -12.66 -9.24 -7.73
C VAL A 78 -12.17 -7.85 -7.31
N PRO A 79 -13.07 -6.93 -6.91
CA PRO A 79 -12.70 -5.56 -6.59
C PRO A 79 -11.69 -5.52 -5.45
N ALA A 80 -10.70 -4.64 -5.57
CA ALA A 80 -9.59 -4.45 -4.64
C ALA A 80 -8.65 -5.66 -4.44
N SER A 81 -8.74 -6.70 -5.29
CA SER A 81 -7.74 -7.76 -5.33
C SER A 81 -6.39 -7.23 -5.81
N ALA A 82 -5.31 -7.99 -5.60
CA ALA A 82 -3.99 -7.64 -6.12
C ALA A 82 -4.00 -7.50 -7.65
N ALA A 83 -4.63 -8.44 -8.36
CA ALA A 83 -4.76 -8.43 -9.82
C ALA A 83 -5.62 -7.25 -10.33
N SER A 84 -6.74 -6.95 -9.67
CA SER A 84 -7.60 -5.80 -10.03
C SER A 84 -6.86 -4.47 -9.85
N ARG A 85 -6.11 -4.30 -8.76
CA ARG A 85 -5.27 -3.10 -8.54
C ARG A 85 -4.13 -3.01 -9.56
N ALA A 86 -3.52 -4.12 -9.95
CA ALA A 86 -2.50 -4.14 -10.99
C ALA A 86 -3.07 -3.71 -12.35
N GLU A 87 -4.26 -4.19 -12.72
CA GLU A 87 -4.95 -3.73 -13.93
C GLU A 87 -5.27 -2.24 -13.87
N LEU A 88 -5.86 -1.75 -12.77
CA LEU A 88 -6.18 -0.32 -12.63
C LEU A 88 -4.94 0.56 -12.76
N ARG A 89 -3.79 0.15 -12.21
CA ARG A 89 -2.51 0.83 -12.40
C ARG A 89 -2.06 0.81 -13.87
N SER A 90 -2.26 -0.30 -14.57
CA SER A 90 -1.96 -0.38 -16.00
C SER A 90 -2.85 0.53 -16.82
N GLN A 91 -4.15 0.61 -16.49
CA GLN A 91 -5.09 1.53 -17.13
C GLN A 91 -4.71 2.98 -16.84
N LEU A 92 -4.39 3.32 -15.59
CA LEU A 92 -3.91 4.65 -15.22
C LEU A 92 -2.69 5.06 -16.03
N ARG A 93 -1.69 4.17 -16.17
CA ARG A 93 -0.51 4.41 -17.03
C ARG A 93 -0.88 4.61 -18.50
N GLY A 94 -1.82 3.83 -19.01
CA GLY A 94 -2.35 4.00 -20.38
C GLY A 94 -3.03 5.35 -20.57
N MET A 95 -3.85 5.76 -19.60
CA MET A 95 -4.51 7.07 -19.58
C MET A 95 -3.48 8.20 -19.51
N MET A 96 -2.42 8.05 -18.72
CA MET A 96 -1.34 9.04 -18.63
C MET A 96 -0.65 9.27 -19.98
N ASN A 97 -0.52 8.24 -20.81
CA ASN A 97 0.06 8.38 -22.15
C ASN A 97 -0.86 9.15 -23.12
N VAL A 98 -2.18 9.08 -22.94
CA VAL A 98 -3.16 9.69 -23.86
C VAL A 98 -3.61 11.08 -23.39
N LEU A 99 -3.85 11.22 -22.09
CA LEU A 99 -4.42 12.42 -21.46
C LEU A 99 -3.36 13.28 -20.76
N GLY A 100 -2.11 12.82 -20.69
CA GLY A 100 -1.04 13.45 -19.93
C GLY A 100 -1.04 13.04 -18.45
N LEU A 101 -0.02 13.50 -17.72
CA LEU A 101 0.13 13.22 -16.30
C LEU A 101 -0.97 13.93 -15.49
N PRO A 102 -1.60 13.26 -14.50
CA PRO A 102 -2.50 13.94 -13.58
C PRO A 102 -1.72 15.00 -12.79
N SER A 103 -2.27 16.22 -12.74
CA SER A 103 -1.77 17.26 -11.84
C SER A 103 -2.37 17.05 -10.46
N PHE A 104 -1.53 16.74 -9.47
CA PHE A 104 -1.96 16.61 -8.09
C PHE A 104 -1.77 17.94 -7.36
N TYR A 105 -2.85 18.50 -6.84
CA TYR A 105 -2.81 19.60 -5.89
C TYR A 105 -3.00 19.01 -4.49
N ILE A 106 -1.91 18.95 -3.73
CA ILE A 106 -1.92 18.42 -2.36
C ILE A 106 -1.79 19.61 -1.42
N THR A 107 -2.82 19.85 -0.61
CA THR A 107 -2.77 20.83 0.48
C THR A 107 -2.30 20.12 1.74
N LEU A 108 -1.08 20.42 2.18
CA LEU A 108 -0.54 19.94 3.44
C LEU A 108 -0.91 20.93 4.55
N ASN A 109 -1.95 20.63 5.32
CA ASN A 109 -2.27 21.37 6.54
C ASN A 109 -1.56 20.71 7.73
N MET A 110 -0.35 21.20 8.02
CA MET A 110 0.42 20.81 9.18
C MET A 110 -0.23 21.41 10.44
N ALA A 111 -0.59 20.57 11.40
CA ALA A 111 -1.17 21.03 12.65
C ALA A 111 -0.05 21.32 13.68
N ASP A 112 0.48 22.53 13.63
CA ASP A 112 1.52 23.04 14.54
C ASP A 112 1.09 22.99 16.01
N VAL A 113 -0.19 23.17 16.30
CA VAL A 113 -0.76 23.11 17.66
C VAL A 113 -0.78 21.72 18.29
N TYR A 114 -0.56 20.65 17.52
CA TYR A 114 -0.54 19.28 18.02
C TYR A 114 0.81 18.59 17.82
N SER A 115 1.77 19.25 17.17
CA SER A 115 3.06 18.65 16.85
C SER A 115 4.11 19.00 17.90
N PRO A 116 4.69 18.03 18.61
CA PRO A 116 5.70 18.33 19.63
C PRO A 116 6.99 18.91 19.02
N ALA A 117 7.20 18.77 17.70
CA ALA A 117 8.31 19.40 16.99
C ALA A 117 8.29 20.94 17.07
N VAL A 118 7.12 21.57 17.28
CA VAL A 118 7.04 23.02 17.46
C VAL A 118 7.74 23.47 18.75
N ARG A 119 7.63 22.69 19.83
CA ARG A 119 8.32 22.99 21.10
C ARG A 119 9.84 22.81 21.00
N VAL A 120 10.28 21.79 20.28
CA VAL A 120 11.71 21.60 19.98
C VAL A 120 12.24 22.82 19.21
N LEU A 121 11.49 23.29 18.21
CA LEU A 121 11.89 24.43 17.38
C LEU A 121 11.79 25.79 18.09
N SER A 122 10.96 25.91 19.12
CA SER A 122 10.92 27.10 20.00
C SER A 122 12.09 27.16 20.97
N GLY A 123 12.93 26.13 21.04
CA GLY A 123 14.06 26.05 21.97
C GLY A 123 13.66 25.64 23.38
N GLU A 124 12.46 25.09 23.58
CA GLU A 124 12.14 24.43 24.85
C GLU A 124 12.99 23.17 24.98
N ALA A 125 13.44 22.88 26.21
CA ALA A 125 14.15 21.65 26.53
C ALA A 125 13.15 20.48 26.51
N VAL A 126 12.89 19.96 25.32
CA VAL A 126 12.04 18.79 25.12
C VAL A 126 12.94 17.56 25.06
N ASP A 127 12.63 16.57 25.89
CA ASP A 127 13.26 15.26 25.82
C ASP A 127 12.79 14.54 24.55
N VAL A 128 13.71 14.42 23.58
CA VAL A 128 13.45 13.81 22.26
C VAL A 128 13.11 12.33 22.40
N ASP A 129 13.66 11.65 23.40
CA ASP A 129 13.44 10.22 23.65
C ASP A 129 12.11 9.96 24.39
N ALA A 130 11.51 11.01 24.97
CA ALA A 130 10.19 11.00 25.62
C ALA A 130 9.11 11.81 24.86
N LEU A 131 9.32 12.10 23.56
CA LEU A 131 8.41 12.88 22.70
C LEU A 131 7.01 12.28 22.51
N LEU A 132 6.84 11.00 22.82
CA LEU A 132 5.53 10.33 22.89
C LEU A 132 5.09 10.30 24.34
N PRO A 133 4.27 11.25 24.82
CA PRO A 133 3.97 11.25 26.22
C PRO A 133 2.63 10.54 26.45
N LEU A 134 2.55 9.83 27.57
CA LEU A 134 1.28 9.54 28.23
C LEU A 134 0.45 10.83 28.49
N ASN A 135 1.04 12.03 28.33
CA ASN A 135 0.43 13.35 28.48
C ASN A 135 0.85 14.31 27.33
N PRO A 136 0.12 14.38 26.21
CA PRO A 136 0.35 15.39 25.18
C PRO A 136 0.23 16.81 25.75
N PRO A 137 0.94 17.81 25.18
CA PRO A 137 0.74 19.21 25.51
C PRO A 137 -0.74 19.60 25.49
N SER A 138 -1.15 20.42 26.44
CA SER A 138 -2.46 21.06 26.36
C SER A 138 -2.51 21.95 25.12
N TYR A 139 -3.58 21.82 24.33
CA TYR A 139 -3.83 22.64 23.15
C TYR A 139 -3.59 24.13 23.42
N TRP A 140 -4.04 24.61 24.59
CA TRP A 140 -3.92 26.02 24.98
C TRP A 140 -2.48 26.48 25.16
N ASP A 141 -1.63 25.67 25.78
CA ASP A 141 -0.23 26.02 26.02
C ASP A 141 0.52 26.12 24.70
N GLN A 142 0.23 25.20 23.77
CA GLN A 142 0.87 25.17 22.47
C GLN A 142 0.35 26.28 21.55
N ALA A 143 -0.95 26.59 21.60
CA ALA A 143 -1.52 27.74 20.91
C ALA A 143 -0.92 29.06 21.42
N LEU A 144 -0.71 29.18 22.73
CA LEU A 144 -0.07 30.36 23.33
C LEU A 144 1.39 30.49 22.88
N LEU A 145 2.15 29.38 22.86
CA LEU A 145 3.52 29.34 22.38
C LEU A 145 3.63 29.81 20.91
N VAL A 146 2.75 29.31 20.04
CA VAL A 146 2.69 29.71 18.62
C VAL A 146 2.29 31.19 18.49
N ALA A 147 1.32 31.65 19.28
CA ALA A 147 0.89 33.05 19.27
C ALA A 147 1.97 34.02 19.77
N GLN A 148 2.76 33.61 20.76
CA GLN A 148 3.87 34.41 21.29
C GLN A 148 5.07 34.43 20.36
N ASN A 149 5.29 33.35 19.59
CA ASN A 149 6.42 33.24 18.68
C ASN A 149 5.99 32.69 17.29
N PRO A 150 5.38 33.53 16.44
CA PRO A 150 4.89 33.11 15.13
C PRO A 150 6.02 32.63 14.19
N CYS A 151 7.27 33.07 14.43
CA CYS A 151 8.44 32.59 13.69
C CYS A 151 8.67 31.08 13.86
N VAL A 152 8.29 30.49 15.00
CA VAL A 152 8.45 29.05 15.23
C VAL A 152 7.49 28.25 14.35
N SER A 153 6.24 28.70 14.19
CA SER A 153 5.27 28.07 13.29
C SER A 153 5.74 28.15 11.83
N ALA A 154 6.31 29.28 11.41
CA ALA A 154 6.91 29.42 10.08
C ALA A 154 8.11 28.48 9.87
N ARG A 155 9.04 28.39 10.85
CA ARG A 155 10.18 27.46 10.80
C ARG A 155 9.75 26.01 10.80
N PHE A 156 8.72 25.67 11.57
CA PHE A 156 8.11 24.35 11.59
C PHE A 156 7.56 23.99 10.20
N PHE A 157 6.75 24.87 9.61
CA PHE A 157 6.23 24.66 8.26
C PHE A 157 7.34 24.49 7.22
N ASP A 158 8.35 25.37 7.23
CA ASP A 158 9.50 25.30 6.31
C ASP A 158 10.29 23.98 6.47
N THR A 159 10.57 23.57 7.70
CA THR A 159 11.29 22.31 7.99
C THR A 159 10.54 21.09 7.43
N TYR A 160 9.22 21.05 7.60
CA TYR A 160 8.40 19.96 7.06
C TYR A 160 8.32 20.01 5.54
N MET A 161 8.22 21.19 4.94
CA MET A 161 8.22 21.34 3.49
C MET A 161 9.56 20.90 2.87
N GLN A 162 10.69 21.27 3.48
CA GLN A 162 12.02 20.83 3.05
C GLN A 162 12.24 19.32 3.23
N SER A 163 11.61 18.71 4.24
CA SER A 163 11.72 17.26 4.46
C SER A 163 10.79 16.44 3.54
N PHE A 164 9.73 17.06 3.01
CA PHE A 164 8.76 16.42 2.14
C PHE A 164 9.21 16.38 0.66
N LEU A 165 9.94 17.40 0.22
CA LEU A 165 10.47 17.53 -1.15
C LEU A 165 11.75 16.71 -1.33
#